data_AF-A0A3M0YSV9-F1
#
_entry.id   AF-A0A3M0YSV9-F1
#
_cell.length_a   1.000
_cell.length_b   1.000
_cell.length_c   1.000
_cell.angle_alpha   90.00
_cell.angle_beta   90.00
_cell.angle_gamma   90.00
#
_symmetry.space_group_name_H-M   'P 1'
#
loop_
_entity.id
_entity.type
_entity.pdbx_description
1 polymer ?
#
loop_
_entity_poly.entity_id
_entity_poly.type
_entity_poly.pdbx_seq_one_letter_code
_entity_poly.pdbx_strand_id
1 'polypeptide(L)' 'MPNTRHIVLLPGDGIGPEVVAEARKVLEAVADAFDRSLSFEERLIGH' A
#
# COMPACT_ATOMS: atom_id res chain seq x y z
N MET A 1 -5.12 -21.64 -1.32
CA MET A 1 -4.78 -20.38 -0.64
C MET A 1 -4.88 -19.27 -1.67
N PRO A 2 -5.66 -18.21 -1.46
CA PRO A 2 -5.66 -17.08 -2.39
C PRO A 2 -4.23 -16.54 -2.50
N ASN A 3 -3.79 -16.23 -3.72
CA ASN A 3 -2.43 -15.74 -3.98
C ASN A 3 -2.34 -14.27 -3.54
N THR A 4 -1.94 -14.05 -2.29
CA THR A 4 -1.75 -12.70 -1.72
C THR A 4 -0.58 -12.01 -2.38
N ARG A 5 -0.81 -10.81 -2.94
CA ARG A 5 0.25 -9.99 -3.52
C ARG A 5 0.83 -9.05 -2.45
N HIS A 6 2.14 -9.12 -2.27
CA HIS A 6 2.87 -8.29 -1.32
C HIS A 6 3.33 -6.98 -1.98
N ILE A 7 3.05 -5.85 -1.34
CA ILE A 7 3.38 -4.51 -1.80
C ILE A 7 4.22 -3.84 -0.72
N VAL A 8 5.43 -3.38 -1.07
CA VAL A 8 6.24 -2.56 -0.18
C VAL A 8 5.86 -1.09 -0.40
N LEU A 9 5.48 -0.41 0.67
CA LEU A 9 5.18 1.01 0.69
C LEU A 9 6.44 1.78 1.12
N LEU A 10 6.85 2.71 0.26
CA LEU A 10 8.04 3.54 0.45
C LEU A 10 7.60 5.02 0.46
N PRO A 11 7.13 5.54 1.62
CA PRO A 11 6.50 6.85 1.69
C PRO A 11 7.44 8.01 1.37
N GLY A 12 8.74 7.88 1.58
CA GLY A 12 9.70 8.95 1.28
C GLY A 12 9.51 10.19 2.16
N ASP A 13 9.94 11.34 1.63
CA ASP A 13 9.95 12.62 2.33
C ASP A 13 8.84 13.58 1.86
N GLY A 14 8.71 14.73 2.53
CA GLY A 14 7.75 15.77 2.16
C GLY A 14 6.30 15.31 2.38
N ILE A 15 5.46 15.42 1.34
CA ILE A 15 4.04 14.99 1.38
C ILE A 15 3.84 13.49 1.09
N GLY A 16 4.95 12.76 0.88
CA GLY A 16 4.92 11.36 0.48
C GLY A 16 4.18 10.44 1.45
N PRO A 17 4.41 10.53 2.79
CA PRO A 17 3.66 9.76 3.78
C PRO A 17 2.15 9.94 3.69
N GLU A 18 1.66 11.17 3.52
CA GLU A 18 0.24 11.49 3.44
C GLU A 18 -0.40 10.91 2.16
N VAL A 19 0.27 11.08 1.01
CA VAL A 19 -0.25 10.58 -0.27
C VAL A 19 -0.23 9.05 -0.32
N VAL A 20 0.82 8.41 0.21
CA VAL A 20 0.92 6.95 0.26
C VAL A 20 -0.12 6.34 1.20
N ALA A 21 -0.43 6.99 2.32
CA ALA A 21 -1.50 6.57 3.22
C ALA A 21 -2.87 6.56 2.51
N GLU A 22 -3.19 7.57 1.70
CA GLU A 22 -4.45 7.58 0.94
C GLU A 22 -4.43 6.57 -0.22
N ALA A 23 -3.30 6.39 -0.90
CA ALA A 23 -3.15 5.37 -1.93
C ALA A 23 -3.40 3.95 -1.38
N ARG A 24 -2.91 3.67 -0.16
CA ARG A 24 -3.17 2.41 0.53
C ARG A 24 -4.67 2.17 0.74
N LYS A 25 -5.44 3.17 1.19
CA LYS A 25 -6.90 3.05 1.38
C LYS A 25 -7.62 2.74 0.06
N VAL A 26 -7.21 3.37 -1.04
CA VAL A 26 -7.76 3.07 -2.37
C VAL A 26 -7.44 1.64 -2.78
N LEU A 27 -6.21 1.16 -2.54
CA LEU A 27 -5.81 -0.21 -2.86
C LEU A 27 -6.56 -1.24 -2.02
N GLU A 28 -6.82 -0.96 -0.74
CA GLU A 28 -7.66 -1.79 0.14
C GLU A 28 -9.10 -1.85 -0.39
N ALA A 29 -9.70 -0.71 -0.75
CA ALA A 29 -11.05 -0.68 -1.32
C ALA A 29 -11.15 -1.44 -2.66
N VAL A 30 -10.12 -1.35 -3.52
CA VAL A 30 -10.04 -2.13 -4.76
C VAL A 30 -9.84 -3.62 -4.48
N ALA A 31 -9.04 -3.98 -3.47
CA ALA A 31 -8.85 -5.36 -3.07
C ALA A 31 -10.18 -6.01 -2.66
N ASP A 32 -10.96 -5.30 -1.85
CA ASP A 32 -12.29 -5.73 -1.39
C ASP A 32 -13.28 -5.83 -2.56
N ALA A 33 -13.32 -4.83 -3.46
CA ALA A 33 -14.25 -4.79 -4.58
C ALA A 33 -14.04 -5.92 -5.62
N PHE A 34 -12.82 -6.46 -5.73
CA PHE A 34 -12.46 -7.45 -6.75
C PHE A 34 -12.05 -8.81 -6.17
N ASP A 35 -12.34 -9.05 -4.89
CA ASP A 35 -11.99 -10.27 -4.14
C ASP A 35 -10.51 -10.65 -4.32
N ARG A 36 -9.63 -9.67 -4.08
CA ARG A 36 -8.18 -9.82 -4.16
C ARG A 36 -7.55 -9.68 -2.79
N SER A 37 -6.53 -10.49 -2.53
CA SER A 37 -5.73 -10.38 -1.31
C SER A 37 -4.48 -9.55 -1.58
N LEU A 38 -4.31 -8.46 -0.84
CA LEU A 38 -3.10 -7.63 -0.80
C LEU A 38 -2.50 -7.67 0.61
N SER A 39 -1.18 -7.56 0.70
CA SER A 39 -0.46 -7.28 1.95
C SER A 39 0.50 -6.12 1.76
N PHE A 40 0.72 -5.35 2.82
CA PHE A 40 1.53 -4.14 2.80
C PHE A 40 2.65 -4.22 3.84
N GLU A 41 3.87 -3.88 3.44
CA GLU A 41 5.03 -3.67 4.33
C GLU A 41 5.53 -2.25 4.12
N GLU A 42 5.58 -1.43 5.16
CA GLU A 42 6.15 -0.09 5.09
C GLU A 42 7.65 -0.11 5.39
N ARG A 43 8.44 0.58 4.57
CA ARG A 43 9.89 0.70 4.74
C ARG A 43 10.36 2.13 4.54
N LEU A 44 11.41 2.48 5.28
CA LEU A 44 12.04 3.79 5.20
C LEU A 44 12.82 3.91 3.90
N ILE A 45 12.66 5.05 3.23
CA ILE A 45 13.49 5.55 2.14
C ILE A 45 13.45 7.07 2.21
N GLY A 46 14.48 7.74 1.70
CA GLY A 46 14.59 9.20 1.79
C GLY A 46 15.95 9.62 2.29
N HIS A 47 16.06 10.90 2.67
CA HIS A 47 17.32 11.50 3.10
C HIS A 47 17.71 11.21 4.56
#